data_AF-A0A973X1V4-F1
#
_entry.id   AF-A0A973X1V4-F1
#
_cell.length_a   1.000
_cell.length_b   1.000
_cell.length_c   1.000
_cell.angle_alpha   90.00
_cell.angle_beta   90.00
_cell.angle_gamma   90.00
#
_symmetry.space_group_name_H-M   'P 1'
#
loop_
_entity.id
_entity.type
_entity.pdbx_description
1 polymer ?
#
loop_
_entity_poly.entity_id
_entity_poly.type
_entity_poly.pdbx_seq_one_letter_code
_entity_poly.pdbx_strand_id
1 'polypeptide(L)' 'MTTRPTSEGVKAMAALAGLPVEDDVAARIANSVGPAFDGFAAVAGSLPFDLEPATFLIVQSIGAGK' A
#
# COMPACT_ATOMS: atom_id res chain seq x y z
N MET A 1 5.88 -9.84 -2.10
CA MET A 1 5.26 -9.46 -3.38
C MET A 1 4.08 -8.57 -3.07
N THR A 2 4.16 -7.29 -3.40
CA THR A 2 3.00 -6.37 -3.36
C THR A 2 2.25 -6.56 -4.66
N THR A 3 1.13 -7.28 -4.64
CA THR A 3 0.34 -7.57 -5.84
C THR A 3 -0.63 -6.43 -6.10
N ARG A 4 -0.83 -6.07 -7.37
CA ARG A 4 -1.85 -5.09 -7.77
C ARG A 4 -3.23 -5.50 -7.21
N PRO A 5 -4.01 -4.55 -6.67
CA PRO A 5 -5.35 -4.85 -6.17
C PRO A 5 -6.29 -5.25 -7.32
N THR A 6 -7.13 -6.25 -7.08
CA THR A 6 -8.21 -6.66 -8.00
C THR A 6 -9.50 -5.90 -7.67
N SER A 7 -10.43 -5.80 -8.63
CA SER A 7 -11.74 -5.18 -8.37
C SER A 7 -12.51 -5.89 -7.25
N GLU A 8 -12.50 -7.22 -7.24
CA GLU A 8 -13.10 -8.04 -6.18
C GLU A 8 -12.49 -7.74 -4.82
N GLY A 9 -11.16 -7.67 -4.73
CA GLY A 9 -10.46 -7.34 -3.50
C GLY A 9 -10.78 -5.93 -3.00
N VAL A 10 -10.84 -4.95 -3.92
CA VAL A 10 -11.26 -3.58 -3.58
C VAL A 10 -12.68 -3.55 -3.01
N LYS A 11 -13.62 -4.24 -3.67
CA LYS A 11 -15.02 -4.27 -3.23
C LYS A 11 -15.17 -4.91 -1.85
N ALA A 12 -14.48 -6.03 -1.61
CA ALA A 12 -14.47 -6.69 -0.31
C ALA A 12 -13.91 -5.78 0.79
N MET A 13 -12.79 -5.11 0.54
CA MET A 13 -12.17 -4.19 1.51
C MET A 13 -13.05 -2.96 1.79
N ALA A 14 -13.69 -2.41 0.76
CA ALA A 14 -14.58 -1.27 0.89
C ALA A 14 -15.81 -1.62 1.77
N ALA A 15 -16.38 -2.82 1.58
CA ALA A 15 -17.45 -3.33 2.44
C ALA A 15 -17.02 -3.50 3.91
N LEU A 16 -15.82 -4.05 4.15
CA LEU A 16 -15.26 -4.17 5.50
C LEU A 16 -15.01 -2.80 6.17
N ALA A 17 -14.68 -1.78 5.39
CA ALA A 17 -14.50 -0.41 5.86
C ALA A 17 -15.84 0.34 6.08
N GLY A 18 -16.99 -0.30 5.85
CA GLY A 18 -18.30 0.32 5.97
C GLY A 18 -18.64 1.28 4.82
N LEU A 19 -17.91 1.21 3.70
CA LEU A 19 -18.13 2.02 2.50
C LEU A 19 -18.34 1.11 1.28
N PRO A 20 -19.49 0.41 1.17
CA PRO A 20 -19.74 -0.46 0.02
C PRO A 20 -19.74 0.35 -1.29
N VAL A 21 -19.17 -0.24 -2.34
CA VAL A 21 -19.07 0.37 -3.67
C VAL A 21 -19.60 -0.58 -4.74
N GLU A 22 -20.09 0.00 -5.84
CA GLU A 22 -20.52 -0.74 -7.02
C GLU A 22 -19.35 -1.31 -7.82
N ASP A 23 -19.62 -2.29 -8.68
CA ASP A 23 -18.58 -3.03 -9.43
C ASP A 23 -17.76 -2.14 -10.37
N ASP A 24 -18.41 -1.15 -10.99
CA ASP A 24 -17.73 -0.20 -11.87
C ASP A 24 -16.78 0.72 -11.09
N VAL A 25 -17.18 1.14 -9.89
CA VAL A 25 -16.35 1.93 -8.98
C VAL A 25 -15.15 1.12 -8.51
N ALA A 26 -15.36 -0.14 -8.11
CA ALA A 26 -14.28 -1.03 -7.70
C ALA A 26 -13.27 -1.27 -8.83
N ALA A 27 -13.76 -1.46 -10.07
CA ALA A 27 -12.89 -1.59 -11.25
C ALA A 27 -12.07 -0.32 -11.52
N ARG A 28 -12.68 0.86 -11.40
CA ARG A 28 -11.98 2.14 -11.56
C ARG A 28 -10.89 2.35 -10.52
N ILE A 29 -11.16 2.00 -9.26
CA ILE A 29 -10.18 2.07 -8.17
C ILE A 29 -9.01 1.12 -8.46
N ALA A 30 -9.27 -0.14 -8.79
CA ALA A 30 -8.23 -1.11 -9.11
C ALA A 30 -7.34 -0.64 -10.27
N ASN A 31 -7.95 -0.11 -11.34
CA ASN A 31 -7.23 0.43 -12.49
C ASN A 31 -6.39 1.67 -12.15
N SER A 32 -6.90 2.54 -11.28
CA SER A 32 -6.22 3.80 -10.92
C SER A 32 -5.08 3.59 -9.91
N VAL A 33 -5.27 2.66 -8.98
CA VAL A 33 -4.32 2.40 -7.89
C VAL A 33 -3.26 1.37 -8.29
N GLY A 34 -3.58 0.46 -9.23
CA GLY A 34 -2.66 -0.55 -9.73
C GLY A 34 -1.25 -0.05 -10.08
N PRO A 35 -1.09 1.06 -10.85
CA PRO A 35 0.23 1.62 -11.15
C PRO A 35 1.03 2.07 -9.93
N ALA A 36 0.36 2.52 -8.86
CA ALA A 36 1.05 2.90 -7.63
C ALA A 36 1.67 1.68 -6.93
N PHE A 37 1.01 0.52 -7.01
CA PHE A 37 1.50 -0.73 -6.42
C PHE A 37 2.76 -1.26 -7.11
N ASP A 38 2.99 -0.93 -8.38
CA ASP A 38 4.24 -1.27 -9.07
C ASP A 38 5.45 -0.54 -8.47
N GLY A 39 5.24 0.65 -7.92
CA GLY A 39 6.26 1.44 -7.23
C GLY A 39 6.45 1.07 -5.76
N PHE A 40 5.51 0.35 -5.15
CA PHE A 40 5.66 -0.19 -3.81
C PHE A 40 6.55 -1.43 -3.85
N ALA A 41 7.87 -1.21 -3.83
CA ALA A 41 8.80 -2.27 -3.47
C ALA A 41 8.46 -2.74 -2.04
N ALA A 42 8.27 -4.03 -1.84
CA ALA A 42 8.18 -4.58 -0.49
C ALA A 42 9.51 -4.26 0.20
N VAL A 43 9.52 -3.28 1.10
CA VAL A 43 10.61 -3.09 2.04
C VAL A 43 10.50 -4.28 2.99
N ALA A 44 11.07 -5.41 2.58
CA ALA A 44 11.40 -6.51 3.46
C ALA A 44 12.62 -6.09 4.30
N GLY A 45 12.50 -4.94 4.97
CA GLY A 45 13.38 -4.61 6.06
C GLY A 45 12.84 -5.38 7.25
N SER A 46 13.66 -6.24 7.84
CA SER A 46 13.49 -6.61 9.24
C SER A 46 13.64 -5.31 10.02
N LEU A 47 12.54 -4.54 10.14
CA LEU A 47 12.49 -3.39 11.01
C LEU A 47 12.87 -3.93 12.38
N PRO A 48 14.01 -3.51 12.96
CA PRO A 48 14.23 -3.75 14.36
C PRO A 48 13.02 -3.09 15.04
N PHE A 49 12.27 -3.86 15.83
CA PHE A 49 11.07 -3.40 16.54
C PHE A 49 11.32 -2.21 17.50
N ASP A 50 12.54 -1.68 17.50
CA ASP A 50 13.02 -0.54 18.26
C ASP A 50 12.90 0.81 17.51
N LEU A 51 12.61 0.80 16.21
CA LEU A 51 12.32 2.03 15.46
C LEU A 51 10.82 2.16 15.22
N GLU A 52 10.19 3.06 15.97
CA GLU A 52 8.80 3.44 15.75
C GLU A 52 8.59 3.85 14.27
N PRO A 53 7.52 3.36 13.60
CA PRO A 53 7.35 3.47 12.15
C PRO A 53 7.51 4.89 11.57
N ALA A 54 7.24 5.93 12.37
CA ALA A 54 7.33 7.33 11.96
C ALA A 54 8.77 7.79 11.67
N THR A 55 9.78 7.18 12.28
CA THR A 55 11.18 7.63 12.16
C THR A 55 11.94 6.88 11.07
N PHE A 56 11.38 5.80 10.50
CA PHE A 56 12.04 4.98 9.48
C PHE A 56 12.48 5.79 8.26
N LEU A 57 11.60 6.66 7.71
CA LEU A 57 11.92 7.50 6.55
C LEU A 57 13.04 8.51 6.87
N ILE A 58 13.08 9.02 8.11
CA ILE A 58 14.13 9.95 8.57
C ILE A 58 15.47 9.23 8.67
N VAL A 59 15.51 8.06 9.32
CA VAL A 59 16.75 7.26 9.48
C VAL A 59 17.27 6.79 8.13
N GLN A 60 16.39 6.35 7.21
CA GLN A 60 16.77 5.97 5.86
C GLN A 60 17.38 7.15 5.10
N SER A 61 16.78 8.34 5.20
CA SER A 61 17.30 9.55 4.54
C SER A 61 18.66 9.99 5.09
N ILE A 62 18.89 9.82 6.40
CA ILE A 62 20.16 10.18 7.05
C ILE A 62 21.26 9.12 6.73
N GLY A 63 20.90 7.83 6.71
CA GLY A 63 21.85 6.74 6.44
C GLY A 63 22.28 6.63 4.98
N ALA A 64 21.52 7.20 4.04
CA ALA A 64 21.84 7.20 2.61
C ALA A 64 22.88 8.26 2.18
N GLY A 65 23.44 9.02 3.12
CA GLY A 65 24.54 9.96 2.82
C GLY A 65 24.10 11.12 1.93
N LYS A 66 23.30 12.02 2.50
CA LYS A 66 23.37 13.46 2.21
C LYS A 66 23.56 14.21 3.52
#